data_AF-Q3KZ87-F1
#
_entry.id   AF-Q3KZ87-F1
#
_cell.length_a   1.000
_cell.length_b   1.000
_cell.length_c   1.000
_cell.angle_alpha   90.00
_cell.angle_beta   90.00
_cell.angle_gamma   90.00
#
_symmetry.space_group_name_H-M   'P 1'
#
loop_
_entity.id
_entity.type
_entity.pdbx_description
1 polymer ?
#
loop_
_entity_poly.entity_id
_entity_poly.type
_entity_poly.pdbx_seq_one_letter_code
_entity_poly.pdbx_strand_id
1 'polypeptide(L)'
;FFHFWIKVFPNNLVSSGFQFNSFLQDWFWCETWCFDESLARAKTFDFANNPRTKEPKFTGAKGIGPEWVDYDREIKKLGKRVYPSTLLPTSERIALGSVSSTIQSTSGSANGQRQFCRNIEN
;
A
#
# COMPACT_ATOMS: atom_id res chain seq x y z
N PHE A 1 7.54 10.76 -17.62
CA PHE A 1 6.61 11.87 -17.94
C PHE A 1 5.38 11.90 -17.04
N PHE A 2 4.50 10.90 -17.02
CA PHE A 2 3.26 10.95 -16.19
C PHE A 2 3.47 10.98 -14.66
N HIS A 3 4.38 10.16 -14.12
CA HIS A 3 4.65 10.10 -12.67
C HIS A 3 5.19 11.43 -12.11
N PHE A 4 5.97 12.15 -12.91
CA PHE A 4 6.54 13.44 -12.54
C PHE A 4 5.44 14.49 -12.41
N TRP A 5 4.48 14.49 -13.34
CA TRP A 5 3.35 15.41 -13.29
C TRP A 5 2.46 15.18 -12.07
N ILE A 6 2.08 13.94 -11.75
CA ILE A 6 1.15 13.68 -10.64
C ILE A 6 1.72 14.11 -9.27
N LYS A 7 3.03 13.93 -9.04
CA LYS A 7 3.64 14.23 -7.74
C LYS A 7 4.34 15.58 -7.66
N VAL A 8 5.02 16.00 -8.73
CA VAL A 8 5.90 17.17 -8.71
C VAL A 8 5.17 18.43 -9.12
N PHE A 9 4.18 18.33 -10.02
CA PHE A 9 3.43 19.49 -10.49
C PHE A 9 2.65 20.17 -9.36
N PRO A 10 1.85 19.47 -8.53
CA PRO A 10 1.14 20.12 -7.43
C PRO A 10 2.09 20.79 -6.43
N ASN A 11 3.22 20.13 -6.12
CA ASN A 11 4.25 20.69 -5.24
C ASN A 11 4.85 21.99 -5.79
N ASN A 12 5.12 22.05 -7.10
CA ASN A 12 5.68 23.25 -7.72
C ASN A 12 4.69 24.43 -7.73
N LEU A 13 3.38 24.15 -7.86
CA LEU A 13 2.34 25.17 -7.79
C LEU A 13 2.25 25.83 -6.41
N VAL A 14 2.50 25.07 -5.32
CA VAL A 14 2.54 25.65 -3.96
C VAL A 14 3.66 26.68 -3.83
N SER A 15 4.85 26.34 -4.31
CA SER A 15 6.00 27.26 -4.31
C SER A 15 5.76 28.52 -5.15
N SER A 16 4.85 28.44 -6.12
CA SER A 16 4.46 29.55 -7.00
C SER A 16 3.30 30.40 -6.46
N GLY A 17 2.85 30.14 -5.22
CA GLY A 17 1.84 30.93 -4.52
C GLY A 17 0.41 30.40 -4.62
N PHE A 18 0.19 29.24 -5.23
CA PHE A 18 -1.11 28.57 -5.17
C PHE A 18 -1.32 27.94 -3.79
N GLN A 19 -2.44 28.22 -3.14
CA GLN A 19 -2.75 27.71 -1.81
C GLN A 19 -3.62 26.45 -1.91
N PHE A 20 -3.18 25.37 -1.27
CA PHE A 20 -3.98 24.16 -1.08
C PHE A 20 -4.35 24.02 0.39
N ASN A 21 -5.58 23.59 0.65
CA ASN A 21 -5.95 23.10 1.97
C ASN A 21 -5.26 21.77 2.20
N SER A 22 -4.29 21.75 3.12
CA SER A 22 -3.59 20.53 3.49
C SER A 22 -4.50 19.64 4.32
N PHE A 23 -4.48 18.33 4.06
CA PHE A 23 -5.15 17.37 4.93
C PHE A 23 -4.40 17.26 6.27
N LEU A 24 -5.13 16.95 7.34
CA LEU A 24 -4.52 16.64 8.63
C LEU A 24 -3.64 15.40 8.52
N GLN A 25 -2.53 15.34 9.26
CA GLN A 25 -1.55 14.25 9.14
C GLN A 25 -2.15 12.85 9.41
N ASP A 26 -3.19 12.75 10.24
CA ASP A 26 -3.91 11.50 10.55
C ASP A 26 -4.73 10.94 9.38
N TRP A 27 -4.82 11.65 8.25
CA TRP A 27 -5.53 11.14 7.08
C TRP A 27 -4.79 10.01 6.37
N PHE A 28 -3.44 10.05 6.38
CA PHE A 28 -2.61 9.11 5.63
C PHE A 28 -1.49 8.53 6.50
N TRP A 29 -1.32 7.22 6.42
CA TRP A 29 -0.23 6.50 7.08
C TRP A 29 0.59 5.69 6.08
N CYS A 30 1.90 5.60 6.28
CA CYS A 30 2.78 4.76 5.47
C CYS A 30 3.85 4.10 6.36
N GLU A 31 3.97 2.78 6.25
CA GLU A 31 4.87 1.95 7.06
C GLU A 31 6.33 2.42 7.05
N THR A 32 6.80 2.93 5.91
CA THR A 32 8.20 3.33 5.76
C THR A 32 8.54 4.61 6.54
N TRP A 33 7.57 5.51 6.71
CA TRP A 33 7.82 6.88 7.19
C TRP A 33 7.11 7.22 8.50
N CYS A 34 6.03 6.50 8.82
CA CYS A 34 5.23 6.66 10.03
C CYS A 34 5.59 5.60 11.08
N PHE A 35 5.36 5.94 12.36
CA PHE A 35 5.43 4.98 13.45
C PHE A 35 4.19 4.08 13.46
N ASP A 36 4.34 2.87 13.99
CA ASP A 36 3.22 1.92 14.09
C ASP A 36 2.12 2.44 15.05
N GLU A 37 2.49 3.25 16.06
CA GLU A 37 1.52 3.88 16.98
C GLU A 37 0.55 4.83 16.27
N SER A 38 0.95 5.47 15.17
CA SER A 38 0.07 6.37 14.41
C SER A 38 -0.87 5.63 13.47
N LEU A 39 -0.70 4.32 13.27
CA LEU A 39 -1.62 3.50 12.47
C LEU A 39 -3.03 3.49 13.07
N ALA A 40 -3.14 3.47 14.41
CA ALA A 40 -4.43 3.42 15.10
C ALA A 40 -5.28 4.69 14.91
N ARG A 41 -4.66 5.84 14.61
CA ARG A 41 -5.34 7.12 14.36
C ARG A 41 -5.59 7.37 12.87
N ALA A 42 -4.94 6.58 12.00
CA ALA A 42 -4.96 6.81 10.57
C ALA A 42 -6.31 6.44 9.96
N LYS A 43 -6.83 7.29 9.07
CA LYS A 43 -8.05 6.99 8.30
C LYS A 43 -7.78 6.13 7.08
N THR A 44 -6.61 6.30 6.46
CA THR A 44 -6.18 5.54 5.29
C THR A 44 -4.68 5.23 5.39
N PHE A 45 -4.25 4.11 4.80
CA PHE A 45 -2.84 3.73 4.71
C PHE A 45 -2.41 3.58 3.24
N ASP A 46 -1.18 4.02 2.93
CA ASP A 46 -0.53 3.89 1.63
C ASP A 46 0.65 2.92 1.70
N PHE A 47 0.63 1.92 0.82
CA PHE A 47 1.73 0.99 0.58
C PHE A 47 2.72 1.61 -0.42
N ALA A 48 3.36 2.69 0.01
CA ALA A 48 4.44 3.30 -0.73
C ALA A 48 5.56 2.27 -0.98
N ASN A 49 6.26 2.41 -2.11
CA ASN A 49 7.36 1.50 -2.42
C ASN A 49 8.50 1.74 -1.42
N ASN A 50 8.88 0.70 -0.68
CA ASN A 50 10.03 0.75 0.21
C ASN A 50 11.33 0.63 -0.62
N PRO A 51 12.25 1.62 -0.57
CA PRO A 51 13.50 1.56 -1.32
C PRO A 51 14.50 0.53 -0.75
N ARG A 52 14.30 0.06 0.49
CA ARG A 52 15.19 -0.88 1.19
C ARG A 52 14.71 -2.32 1.11
N THR A 53 13.40 -2.56 1.14
CA THR A 53 12.82 -3.90 1.05
C THR A 53 11.90 -4.03 -0.16
N LYS A 54 12.09 -5.10 -0.93
CA LYS A 54 11.21 -5.44 -2.07
C LYS A 54 10.14 -6.43 -1.65
N GLU A 55 9.41 -6.10 -0.59
CA GLU A 55 8.26 -6.92 -0.22
C GLU A 55 7.13 -6.70 -1.24
N PRO A 56 6.46 -7.76 -1.75
CA PRO A 56 5.29 -7.60 -2.57
C PRO A 56 4.19 -6.84 -1.82
N LYS A 57 3.60 -5.82 -2.44
CA LYS A 57 2.61 -4.92 -1.82
C LYS A 57 1.47 -5.66 -1.09
N PHE A 58 0.98 -6.75 -1.67
CA PHE A 58 -0.12 -7.53 -1.09
C PHE A 58 0.28 -8.30 0.18
N THR A 59 1.56 -8.69 0.31
CA THR A 59 2.05 -9.36 1.52
C THR A 59 2.07 -8.39 2.69
N GLY A 60 2.62 -7.18 2.50
CA GLY A 60 2.59 -6.12 3.50
C GLY A 60 1.16 -5.68 3.84
N ALA A 61 0.27 -5.64 2.84
CA ALA A 61 -1.14 -5.30 3.07
C ALA A 61 -1.83 -6.22 4.07
N LYS A 62 -1.62 -7.54 3.97
CA LYS A 62 -2.16 -8.50 4.93
C LYS A 62 -1.56 -8.38 6.33
N GLY A 63 -0.34 -7.86 6.45
CA GLY A 63 0.32 -7.62 7.74
C GLY A 63 -0.24 -6.39 8.46
N ILE A 64 -0.54 -5.33 7.72
CA ILE A 64 -1.04 -4.05 8.27
C ILE A 64 -2.56 -4.08 8.47
N GLY A 65 -3.31 -4.60 7.49
CA GLY A 65 -4.76 -4.74 7.54
C GLY A 65 -5.17 -6.22 7.39
N PRO A 66 -5.51 -6.94 8.47
CA PRO A 66 -5.92 -8.34 8.36
C PRO A 66 -7.17 -8.53 7.50
N GLU A 67 -8.01 -7.50 7.35
CA GLU A 67 -9.21 -7.49 6.50
C GLU A 67 -8.91 -7.71 5.01
N TRP A 68 -7.68 -7.43 4.55
CA TRP A 68 -7.26 -7.68 3.17
C TRP A 68 -7.35 -9.15 2.77
N VAL A 69 -7.25 -10.08 3.74
CA VAL A 69 -7.41 -11.51 3.50
C VAL A 69 -8.85 -11.85 3.11
N ASP A 70 -9.82 -11.22 3.74
CA ASP A 70 -11.24 -11.47 3.46
C ASP A 70 -11.67 -10.81 2.15
N TYR A 71 -11.18 -9.60 1.88
CA TYR A 71 -11.42 -8.94 0.59
C TYR A 71 -10.86 -9.74 -0.59
N ASP A 72 -9.63 -10.26 -0.47
CA ASP A 72 -9.05 -11.13 -1.50
C ASP A 72 -9.84 -12.43 -1.69
N ARG A 73 -10.36 -13.02 -0.61
CA ARG A 73 -11.24 -14.19 -0.68
C ARG A 73 -12.53 -13.88 -1.43
N GLU A 74 -13.17 -12.75 -1.13
CA GLU A 74 -14.40 -12.33 -1.77
C GLU A 74 -14.20 -12.05 -3.27
N ILE A 75 -13.14 -11.31 -3.63
CA ILE A 75 -12.79 -11.03 -5.02
C ILE A 75 -12.54 -12.33 -5.79
N LYS A 76 -11.80 -13.28 -5.21
CA LYS A 76 -11.57 -14.60 -5.85
C LYS A 76 -12.86 -15.39 -6.04
N LYS A 77 -13.79 -15.33 -5.09
CA LYS A 77 -15.11 -15.98 -5.20
C LYS A 77 -15.94 -15.34 -6.31
N LEU A 78 -15.98 -14.02 -6.38
CA LEU A 78 -16.66 -13.28 -7.44
C LEU A 78 -16.02 -13.55 -8.81
N GLY A 79 -14.68 -13.57 -8.88
CA GLY A 79 -13.93 -13.89 -10.09
C GLY A 79 -14.29 -15.27 -10.64
N LYS A 80 -14.41 -16.30 -9.80
CA LYS A 80 -14.86 -17.64 -10.22
C LYS A 80 -16.31 -17.67 -10.72
N ARG A 81 -17.18 -16.80 -10.20
CA ARG A 81 -18.58 -16.70 -10.63
C ARG A 81 -18.71 -16.02 -11.98
N VAL A 82 -17.95 -14.96 -12.22
CA VAL A 82 -17.98 -14.19 -13.47
C VAL A 82 -17.18 -14.88 -14.58
N TYR A 83 -16.05 -15.50 -14.22
CA TYR A 83 -15.13 -16.19 -15.12
C TYR A 83 -14.99 -17.67 -14.70
N PRO A 84 -16.02 -18.52 -14.96
CA PRO A 84 -15.89 -19.94 -14.71
C PRO A 84 -14.74 -20.51 -15.56
N SER A 85 -13.91 -21.35 -14.96
CA SER A 85 -12.65 -21.84 -15.54
C SER A 85 -12.79 -22.59 -16.88
N THR A 86 -14.01 -22.92 -17.29
CA THR A 86 -14.37 -23.47 -18.59
C THR A 86 -14.36 -22.45 -19.73
N LEU A 87 -14.33 -21.14 -19.45
CA LEU A 87 -14.35 -20.06 -20.44
C LEU A 87 -12.99 -19.37 -20.64
N LEU A 88 -11.94 -19.77 -19.90
CA LEU A 88 -10.63 -19.12 -19.99
C LEU A 88 -9.67 -19.90 -20.91
N PRO A 89 -9.05 -19.24 -21.91
CA PRO A 89 -7.96 -19.82 -22.70
C PRO A 89 -6.80 -20.27 -21.78
N THR A 90 -6.14 -21.37 -22.15
CA THR A 90 -5.11 -22.07 -21.36
C THR A 90 -3.96 -21.16 -20.86
N SER A 91 -3.73 -19.99 -21.47
CA SER A 91 -2.71 -19.02 -21.06
C SER A 91 -2.95 -18.36 -19.69
N GLU A 92 -4.19 -18.31 -19.18
CA GLU A 92 -4.50 -17.67 -17.89
C GLU A 92 -4.54 -18.64 -16.71
N ARG A 93 -4.43 -19.96 -16.96
CA ARG A 93 -4.44 -20.97 -15.89
C ARG A 93 -3.25 -20.87 -14.92
N ILE A 94 -2.16 -20.21 -15.33
CA ILE A 94 -0.95 -20.05 -14.51
C ILE A 94 -1.15 -19.01 -13.39
N ALA A 95 -2.05 -18.03 -13.57
CA ALA A 95 -2.21 -16.93 -12.61
C ALA A 95 -2.96 -17.31 -11.32
N LEU A 96 -3.73 -18.40 -11.33
CA LEU A 96 -4.50 -18.86 -10.16
C LEU A 96 -3.78 -19.96 -9.36
N GLY A 97 -2.68 -20.52 -9.89
CA GLY A 97 -2.12 -21.80 -9.42
C GLY A 97 -0.79 -21.74 -8.66
N SER A 98 -0.03 -20.63 -8.65
CA SER A 98 1.26 -20.63 -7.95
C SER A 98 1.57 -19.29 -7.27
N VAL A 99 1.10 -19.15 -6.03
CA VAL A 99 1.86 -18.41 -5.02
C VAL A 99 2.11 -19.37 -3.86
N SER A 100 3.05 -20.29 -4.08
CA SER A 100 3.77 -20.93 -2.98
C SER A 100 5.15 -20.29 -2.96
N SER A 101 5.25 -19.15 -2.29
CA SER A 101 6.53 -18.55 -1.94
C SER A 101 6.78 -18.86 -0.47
N THR A 102 7.48 -19.96 -0.21
CA THR A 102 8.18 -20.18 1.05
C THR A 102 9.23 -19.10 1.20
N ILE A 103 9.06 -18.15 2.12
CA ILE A 103 10.16 -17.29 2.57
C ILE A 103 10.15 -17.23 4.10
N GLN A 104 11.29 -17.62 4.66
CA GLN A 104 11.60 -17.62 6.08
C GLN A 104 11.50 -16.20 6.65
N SER A 105 10.72 -16.07 7.72
CA SER A 105 10.64 -14.88 8.55
C SER A 105 11.98 -14.65 9.24
N THR A 106 12.68 -13.58 8.87
CA THR A 106 13.67 -12.96 9.76
C THR A 106 13.25 -11.52 9.97
N SER A 107 12.82 -11.23 11.19
CA SER A 107 12.35 -9.94 11.67
C SER A 107 13.53 -8.98 11.85
N GLY A 108 13.91 -8.31 10.75
CA GLY A 108 14.85 -7.19 10.78
C GLY A 108 14.13 -5.87 11.01
N SER A 109 13.94 -5.49 12.28
CA SER A 109 13.37 -4.20 12.69
C SER A 109 14.26 -3.02 12.24
N ALA A 110 13.87 -2.35 11.14
CA ALA A 110 14.49 -1.11 10.69
C ALA A 110 13.85 0.09 11.42
N ASN A 111 14.10 0.20 12.73
CA ASN A 111 13.56 1.25 13.60
C ASN A 111 14.19 2.65 13.42
N GLY A 112 15.05 2.87 12.42
CA GLY A 112 15.90 4.06 12.32
C GLY A 112 15.40 5.22 11.44
N GLN A 113 14.25 5.13 10.76
CA GLN A 113 13.80 6.15 9.78
C GLN A 113 12.34 6.60 9.91
N ARG A 114 11.62 6.10 10.92
CA ARG A 114 10.22 6.47 11.16
C ARG A 114 10.24 7.76 11.98
N GLN A 115 9.82 8.88 11.39
CA GLN A 115 9.73 10.17 12.10
C GLN A 115 8.77 11.17 11.44
N PHE A 116 8.27 10.88 10.24
CA PHE A 116 7.65 11.90 9.39
C PHE A 116 6.20 12.23 9.79
N CYS A 117 5.53 11.32 10.49
CA CYS A 117 4.11 11.45 10.82
C CYS A 117 3.91 11.90 12.28
N ARG A 118 4.73 12.85 12.75
CA ARG A 118 4.44 13.55 14.01
C ARG A 118 3.45 14.67 13.74
N ASN A 119 2.49 14.84 14.64
CA ASN A 119 1.52 15.92 14.61
C ASN A 119 2.29 17.25 14.43
N ILE A 120 1.97 18.01 13.39
CA ILE A 120 2.18 19.46 13.44
C ILE A 120 1.05 19.97 14.35
N GLU A 121 1.24 19.86 15.65
CA GLU A 121 0.53 20.71 16.61
C GLU A 121 1.11 22.12 16.43
N ASN A 122 0.22 23.11 16.33
CA ASN A 122 0.48 24.52 16.03
C ASN A 122 1.73 25.10 16.69
#